data_AF-A0A7C4HHL8-F1
#
_entry.id   AF-A0A7C4HHL8-F1
#
_cell.length_a   1.000
_cell.length_b   1.000
_cell.length_c   1.000
_cell.angle_alpha   90.00
_cell.angle_beta   90.00
_cell.angle_gamma   90.00
#
_symmetry.space_group_name_H-M   'P 1'
#
loop_
_entity.id
_entity.type
_entity.pdbx_description
1 polymer ?
#
loop_
_entity_poly.entity_id
_entity_poly.type
_entity_poly.pdbx_seq_one_letter_code
_entity_poly.pdbx_strand_id
1 'polypeptide(L)'
;VIFAVVIPLSFFALHGGAVTPFKPDLQPAKAAVKVDDNKMIINGNGDDQAVAFNHQLHREKLGGDNSCVKCHHLGLPNNDVPSCSSCHRDMLTPTSIFDRDKHEKAFATAKLKGELKMPPKVEDAAGCISCHAQDMKGLSNYTEQNFSFMAVGYRQAMHGQCLTCHRKLGKEKNCMTEADCTGNCQFCHPLRPDGPSIYGR
;
A
#
# COMPACT_ATOMS: atom_id res chain seq x y z
N VAL A 1 54.79 -38.34 6.16
CA VAL A 1 53.49 -38.07 5.51
C VAL A 1 53.19 -36.59 5.69
N ILE A 2 53.14 -35.81 4.60
CA ILE A 2 52.83 -34.38 4.63
C ILE A 2 51.39 -34.23 4.15
N PHE A 3 50.51 -33.66 4.98
CA PHE A 3 49.17 -33.28 4.57
C PHE A 3 49.19 -31.84 4.07
N ALA A 4 48.97 -31.64 2.78
CA ALA A 4 48.75 -30.33 2.20
C ALA A 4 47.25 -29.98 2.32
N VAL A 5 46.92 -28.99 3.14
CA VAL A 5 45.55 -28.45 3.22
C VAL A 5 45.42 -27.39 2.13
N VAL A 6 44.72 -27.74 1.04
CA VAL A 6 44.36 -26.79 -0.01
C VAL A 6 43.09 -26.08 0.42
N ILE A 7 43.21 -24.89 1.00
CA ILE A 7 42.05 -24.01 1.22
C ILE A 7 41.77 -23.30 -0.11
N PRO A 8 40.63 -23.53 -0.77
CA PRO A 8 40.32 -22.86 -2.01
C PRO A 8 40.16 -21.35 -1.76
N LEU A 9 40.98 -20.55 -2.46
CA LEU A 9 40.99 -19.07 -2.44
C LEU A 9 39.62 -18.43 -2.73
N SER A 10 38.65 -19.21 -3.22
CA SER A 10 37.27 -18.76 -3.46
C SER A 10 36.52 -18.33 -2.20
N PHE A 11 36.90 -18.80 -1.01
CA PHE A 11 36.28 -18.34 0.24
C PHE A 11 36.61 -16.89 0.59
N PHE A 12 37.77 -16.37 0.15
CA PHE A 12 38.18 -14.98 0.38
C PHE A 12 37.64 -14.00 -0.68
N ALA A 13 37.12 -14.49 -1.80
CA ALA A 13 36.56 -13.67 -2.88
C ALA A 13 35.05 -13.40 -2.74
N LEU A 14 34.39 -14.02 -1.76
CA LEU A 14 33.00 -13.68 -1.43
C LEU A 14 33.00 -12.30 -0.77
N HIS A 15 32.59 -11.30 -1.55
CA HIS A 15 32.36 -9.93 -1.07
C HIS A 15 31.55 -9.98 0.22
N GLY A 16 31.86 -9.13 1.20
CA GLY A 16 31.20 -9.10 2.52
C GLY A 16 29.67 -9.05 2.47
N GLY A 17 29.06 -8.63 1.35
CA GLY A 17 27.63 -8.69 1.10
C GLY A 17 27.03 -10.11 1.01
N ALA A 18 27.84 -11.15 0.80
CA ALA A 18 27.38 -12.55 0.76
C ALA A 18 27.16 -13.16 2.15
N VAL A 19 27.68 -12.53 3.21
CA VAL A 19 27.60 -13.03 4.60
C VAL A 19 26.81 -12.11 5.54
N THR A 20 26.44 -10.90 5.09
CA THR A 20 25.52 -10.03 5.84
C THR A 20 24.07 -10.31 5.46
N PRO A 21 23.12 -10.29 6.41
CA PRO A 21 21.70 -10.34 6.08
C PRO A 21 21.35 -9.27 5.06
N PHE A 22 20.66 -9.65 3.98
CA PHE A 22 20.17 -8.71 2.98
C PHE A 22 19.34 -7.62 3.67
N LYS A 23 19.78 -6.37 3.56
CA LYS A 23 19.01 -5.21 3.97
C LYS A 23 18.42 -4.60 2.71
N PRO A 24 17.10 -4.64 2.50
CA PRO A 24 16.51 -3.98 1.36
C PRO A 24 16.73 -2.48 1.44
N ASP A 25 17.06 -1.86 0.30
CA ASP A 25 17.06 -0.41 0.19
C ASP A 25 15.63 0.10 0.31
N LEU A 26 15.38 0.89 1.36
CA LEU A 26 14.07 1.50 1.58
C LEU A 26 13.85 2.61 0.55
N GLN A 27 12.65 2.62 -0.03
CA GLN A 27 12.16 3.59 -0.99
C GLN A 27 10.86 4.19 -0.45
N PRO A 28 10.93 5.25 0.35
CA PRO A 28 9.75 5.83 0.98
C PRO A 28 8.72 6.28 -0.06
N ALA A 29 7.48 5.83 0.11
CA ALA A 29 6.35 6.24 -0.71
C ALA A 29 5.87 7.64 -0.31
N LYS A 30 5.69 8.51 -1.30
CA LYS A 30 5.15 9.85 -1.14
C LYS A 30 3.63 9.82 -1.17
N ALA A 31 3.02 10.74 -0.40
CA ALA A 31 1.58 10.98 -0.49
C ALA A 31 1.22 11.58 -1.86
N ALA A 32 0.00 11.30 -2.31
CA ALA A 32 -0.56 11.94 -3.49
C ALA A 32 -0.69 13.45 -3.27
N VAL A 33 -0.39 14.23 -4.31
CA VAL A 33 -0.50 15.69 -4.28
C VAL A 33 -1.89 16.09 -4.74
N LYS A 34 -2.63 16.79 -3.88
CA LYS A 34 -3.94 17.35 -4.22
C LYS A 34 -3.77 18.45 -5.28
N VAL A 35 -4.51 18.34 -6.38
CA VAL A 35 -4.63 19.40 -7.40
C VAL A 35 -5.84 20.27 -7.07
N ASP A 36 -6.98 19.63 -6.82
CA ASP A 36 -8.23 20.25 -6.38
C ASP A 36 -9.02 19.25 -5.50
N ASP A 37 -10.25 19.59 -5.13
CA ASP A 37 -11.11 18.76 -4.26
C ASP A 37 -11.40 17.37 -4.84
N ASN A 38 -11.34 17.20 -6.16
CA ASN A 38 -11.65 15.96 -6.84
C ASN A 38 -10.40 15.32 -7.47
N LYS A 39 -9.38 16.09 -7.84
CA LYS A 39 -8.22 15.60 -8.57
C LYS A 39 -6.96 15.59 -7.73
N MET A 40 -6.16 14.54 -7.90
CA MET A 40 -4.84 14.42 -7.31
C MET A 40 -3.86 13.74 -8.26
N ILE A 41 -2.57 13.97 -8.01
CA ILE A 41 -1.47 13.30 -8.69
C ILE A 41 -0.86 12.28 -7.74
N ILE A 42 -0.90 11.02 -8.14
CA ILE A 42 -0.27 9.90 -7.45
C ILE A 42 1.12 9.73 -8.07
N ASN A 43 2.17 10.04 -7.29
CA ASN A 43 3.56 9.83 -7.68
C ASN A 43 4.36 9.33 -6.47
N GLY A 44 4.13 8.08 -6.10
CA GLY A 44 4.66 7.50 -4.85
C GLY A 44 6.18 7.45 -4.78
N ASN A 45 6.85 7.12 -5.89
CA ASN A 45 8.30 7.09 -6.01
C ASN A 45 8.90 8.44 -6.40
N GLY A 46 8.08 9.43 -6.78
CA GLY A 46 8.55 10.75 -7.17
C GLY A 46 9.30 10.76 -8.49
N ASP A 47 9.01 9.82 -9.37
CA ASP A 47 9.63 9.70 -10.68
C ASP A 47 8.70 10.27 -11.77
N ASP A 48 9.03 9.92 -13.00
CA ASP A 48 8.34 10.29 -14.22
C ASP A 48 7.13 9.36 -14.52
N GLN A 49 6.57 8.63 -13.55
CA GLN A 49 5.42 7.73 -13.75
C GLN A 49 4.19 8.14 -12.93
N ALA A 50 3.94 9.44 -12.84
CA ALA A 50 2.78 9.99 -12.16
C ALA A 50 1.44 9.58 -12.80
N VAL A 51 0.41 9.37 -11.97
CA VAL A 51 -0.96 9.05 -12.40
C VAL A 51 -1.92 10.12 -11.88
N ALA A 52 -2.74 10.67 -12.77
CA ALA A 52 -3.86 11.53 -12.37
C ALA A 52 -5.03 10.67 -11.86
N PHE A 53 -5.55 11.01 -10.69
CA PHE A 53 -6.69 10.33 -10.07
C PHE A 53 -7.83 11.31 -9.80
N ASN A 54 -9.05 10.95 -10.19
CA ASN A 54 -10.24 11.79 -10.07
C ASN A 54 -11.29 11.12 -9.16
N HIS A 55 -11.43 11.62 -7.94
CA HIS A 55 -12.42 11.17 -6.94
C HIS A 55 -13.84 11.29 -7.43
N GLN A 56 -14.20 12.41 -8.09
CA GLN A 56 -15.56 12.63 -8.57
C GLN A 56 -15.96 11.53 -9.57
N LEU A 57 -15.10 11.24 -10.55
CA LEU A 57 -15.37 10.21 -11.54
C LEU A 57 -15.53 8.83 -10.90
N HIS A 58 -14.73 8.51 -9.88
CA HIS A 58 -14.85 7.23 -9.17
C HIS A 58 -16.12 7.18 -8.31
N ARG A 59 -16.49 8.27 -7.61
CA ARG A 59 -17.74 8.35 -6.86
C ARG A 59 -18.95 8.16 -7.75
N GLU A 60 -19.02 8.88 -8.87
CA GLU A 60 -20.12 8.79 -9.83
C GLU A 60 -20.29 7.37 -10.38
N LYS A 61 -19.18 6.68 -10.69
CA LYS A 61 -19.23 5.31 -11.22
C LYS A 61 -19.47 4.23 -10.17
N LEU A 62 -19.14 4.49 -8.91
CA LEU A 62 -19.13 3.46 -7.86
C LEU A 62 -20.25 3.60 -6.84
N GLY A 63 -21.19 4.53 -7.03
CA GLY A 63 -22.40 4.67 -6.20
C GLY A 63 -22.30 5.76 -5.13
N GLY A 64 -21.66 6.89 -5.44
CA GLY A 64 -21.61 8.07 -4.58
C GLY A 64 -20.73 7.87 -3.35
N ASP A 65 -21.13 8.44 -2.22
CA ASP A 65 -20.28 8.54 -1.01
C ASP A 65 -20.04 7.18 -0.33
N ASN A 66 -20.91 6.20 -0.57
CA ASN A 66 -20.69 4.81 -0.11
C ASN A 66 -19.56 4.10 -0.85
N SER A 67 -18.99 4.71 -1.91
CA SER A 67 -17.87 4.13 -2.66
C SER A 67 -16.51 4.30 -1.98
N CYS A 68 -16.37 5.19 -0.99
CA CYS A 68 -15.09 5.50 -0.36
C CYS A 68 -14.43 4.24 0.24
N VAL A 69 -15.20 3.37 0.88
CA VAL A 69 -14.72 2.12 1.50
C VAL A 69 -14.24 1.08 0.49
N LYS A 70 -14.53 1.26 -0.81
CA LYS A 70 -13.99 0.40 -1.89
C LYS A 70 -12.51 0.67 -2.16
N CYS A 71 -11.98 1.80 -1.69
CA CYS A 71 -10.56 2.17 -1.82
C CYS A 71 -9.93 2.44 -0.45
N HIS A 72 -10.57 3.26 0.39
CA HIS A 72 -10.16 3.50 1.78
C HIS A 72 -10.66 2.38 2.68
N HIS A 73 -10.05 1.20 2.52
CA HIS A 73 -10.46 -0.01 3.22
C HIS A 73 -10.08 0.00 4.71
N LEU A 74 -9.16 0.89 5.11
CA LEU A 74 -8.76 1.08 6.50
C LEU A 74 -8.60 2.58 6.79
N GLY A 75 -9.34 3.06 7.78
CA GLY A 75 -9.20 4.39 8.37
C GLY A 75 -8.13 4.41 9.47
N LEU A 76 -7.77 5.62 9.89
CA LEU A 76 -7.00 5.88 11.09
C LEU A 76 -7.92 6.55 12.13
N PRO A 77 -7.60 6.47 13.44
CA PRO A 77 -8.36 7.20 14.45
C PRO A 77 -8.48 8.70 14.09
N ASN A 78 -9.72 9.18 13.97
CA ASN A 78 -10.08 10.55 13.56
C ASN A 78 -9.71 10.92 12.10
N ASN A 79 -9.43 9.94 11.24
CA ASN A 79 -9.22 10.15 9.81
C ASN A 79 -9.68 8.91 9.02
N ASP A 80 -10.91 8.96 8.52
CA ASP A 80 -11.55 7.84 7.81
C ASP A 80 -11.00 7.63 6.38
N VAL A 81 -10.23 8.59 5.84
CA VAL A 81 -9.72 8.57 4.46
C VAL A 81 -8.23 8.88 4.39
N PRO A 82 -7.38 8.10 5.08
CA PRO A 82 -5.93 8.32 5.04
C PRO A 82 -5.40 8.08 3.62
N SER A 83 -4.30 8.76 3.29
CA SER A 83 -3.56 8.44 2.07
C SER A 83 -3.01 7.01 2.14
N CYS A 84 -2.93 6.33 1.00
CA CYS A 84 -2.38 4.97 0.93
C CYS A 84 -0.95 4.91 1.49
N SER A 85 -0.15 5.98 1.31
CA SER A 85 1.23 6.05 1.80
C SER A 85 1.32 6.14 3.31
N SER A 86 0.24 6.43 4.04
CA SER A 86 0.23 6.40 5.51
C SER A 86 0.47 4.98 6.04
N CYS A 87 -0.04 3.97 5.33
CA CYS A 87 0.08 2.56 5.68
C CYS A 87 1.12 1.85 4.82
N HIS A 88 1.09 2.06 3.51
CA HIS A 88 2.01 1.49 2.52
C HIS A 88 3.23 2.41 2.35
N ARG A 89 4.07 2.50 3.38
CA ARG A 89 5.09 3.56 3.50
C ARG A 89 6.31 3.37 2.62
N ASP A 90 6.50 2.19 2.05
CA ASP A 90 7.63 1.87 1.17
C ASP A 90 7.13 1.39 -0.18
N MET A 91 7.84 1.71 -1.26
CA MET A 91 7.44 1.39 -2.62
C MET A 91 7.38 -0.12 -2.89
N LEU A 92 8.30 -0.89 -2.31
CA LEU A 92 8.55 -2.28 -2.68
C LEU A 92 8.38 -3.25 -1.51
N THR A 93 8.78 -2.83 -0.31
CA THR A 93 8.86 -3.69 0.85
C THR A 93 7.64 -3.54 1.75
N PRO A 94 7.19 -4.63 2.40
CA PRO A 94 6.12 -4.53 3.37
C PRO A 94 6.51 -3.68 4.59
N THR A 95 5.57 -2.88 5.09
CA THR A 95 5.77 -2.03 6.26
C THR A 95 4.71 -2.30 7.32
N SER A 96 5.11 -2.39 8.59
CA SER A 96 4.15 -2.55 9.69
C SER A 96 3.26 -1.31 9.82
N ILE A 97 1.94 -1.46 9.78
CA ILE A 97 0.98 -0.38 10.06
C ILE A 97 0.76 -0.16 11.55
N PHE A 98 1.30 -1.06 12.37
CA PHE A 98 1.14 -1.05 13.82
C PHE A 98 2.49 -1.06 14.55
N ASP A 99 2.60 -0.22 15.56
CA ASP A 99 3.77 -0.13 16.44
C ASP A 99 3.24 -0.29 17.86
N ARG A 100 3.46 -1.49 18.44
CA ARG A 100 2.89 -1.86 19.75
C ARG A 100 3.32 -0.89 20.83
N ASP A 101 4.61 -0.55 20.89
CA ASP A 101 5.16 0.27 21.96
C ASP A 101 4.63 1.71 21.87
N LYS A 102 4.49 2.25 20.66
CA LYS A 102 3.84 3.56 20.48
C LYS A 102 2.35 3.51 20.80
N HIS A 103 1.67 2.44 20.41
CA HIS A 103 0.25 2.26 20.67
C HIS A 103 -0.02 2.13 22.17
N GLU A 104 0.76 1.33 22.90
CA GLU A 104 0.66 1.18 24.36
C GLU A 104 0.91 2.50 25.10
N LYS A 105 1.91 3.27 24.66
CA LYS A 105 2.17 4.62 25.22
C LYS A 105 1.01 5.57 24.96
N ALA A 106 0.49 5.60 23.75
CA ALA A 106 -0.67 6.41 23.40
C ALA A 106 -1.90 5.99 24.23
N PHE A 107 -2.13 4.69 24.39
CA PHE A 107 -3.21 4.12 25.19
C PHE A 107 -3.09 4.50 26.68
N ALA A 108 -1.89 4.42 27.26
CA ALA A 108 -1.64 4.82 28.65
C ALA A 108 -1.90 6.31 28.91
N THR A 109 -1.73 7.16 27.89
CA THR A 109 -2.01 8.61 27.97
C THR A 109 -3.45 8.98 27.62
N ALA A 110 -4.16 8.13 26.88
CA ALA A 110 -5.58 8.31 26.60
C ALA A 110 -6.37 8.13 27.91
N LYS A 111 -7.44 8.91 28.09
CA LYS A 111 -8.35 8.80 29.26
C LYS A 111 -9.11 7.46 29.35
N LEU A 112 -8.71 6.45 28.57
CA LEU A 112 -9.19 5.06 28.63
C LEU A 112 -8.52 4.37 29.83
N LYS A 113 -8.83 4.84 31.04
CA LYS A 113 -8.31 4.28 32.28
C LYS A 113 -8.85 2.86 32.49
N GLY A 114 -8.06 1.87 32.12
CA GLY A 114 -8.02 0.56 32.80
C GLY A 114 -9.06 -0.50 32.44
N GLU A 115 -10.04 -0.23 31.58
CA GLU A 115 -11.08 -1.23 31.25
C GLU A 115 -10.75 -2.10 30.02
N LEU A 116 -9.91 -1.61 29.11
CA LEU A 116 -9.54 -2.34 27.90
C LEU A 116 -8.09 -2.82 27.99
N LYS A 117 -7.89 -4.12 27.81
CA LYS A 117 -6.56 -4.73 27.70
C LYS A 117 -6.19 -4.84 26.23
N MET A 118 -4.95 -4.49 25.90
CA MET A 118 -4.39 -4.75 24.57
C MET A 118 -4.52 -6.24 24.24
N PRO A 119 -4.94 -6.60 23.01
CA PRO A 119 -4.92 -7.99 22.59
C PRO A 119 -3.48 -8.53 22.66
N PRO A 120 -3.29 -9.79 23.08
CA PRO A 120 -1.96 -10.37 23.28
C PRO A 120 -1.19 -10.62 21.97
N LYS A 121 -1.88 -10.55 20.82
CA LYS A 121 -1.35 -10.84 19.48
C LYS A 121 -1.80 -9.75 18.50
N VAL A 122 -0.88 -9.27 17.68
CA VAL A 122 -1.10 -8.18 16.70
C VAL A 122 -1.61 -8.74 15.37
N GLU A 123 -1.48 -10.05 15.19
CA GLU A 123 -1.83 -10.79 13.98
C GLU A 123 -3.34 -10.92 13.77
N ASP A 124 -4.15 -10.65 14.79
CA ASP A 124 -5.60 -10.87 14.76
C ASP A 124 -6.36 -9.56 14.55
N ALA A 125 -7.03 -9.45 13.39
CA ALA A 125 -7.92 -8.32 13.09
C ALA A 125 -9.01 -8.14 14.14
N ALA A 126 -9.52 -9.23 14.73
CA ALA A 126 -10.60 -9.18 15.71
C ALA A 126 -10.18 -8.39 16.95
N GLY A 127 -8.91 -8.52 17.35
CA GLY A 127 -8.32 -7.74 18.43
C GLY A 127 -8.37 -6.23 18.14
N CYS A 128 -7.95 -5.82 16.95
CA CYS A 128 -7.99 -4.42 16.52
C CYS A 128 -9.44 -3.91 16.41
N ILE A 129 -10.34 -4.68 15.79
CA ILE A 129 -11.74 -4.29 15.52
C ILE A 129 -12.53 -4.10 16.81
N SER A 130 -12.23 -4.85 17.87
CA SER A 130 -12.90 -4.68 19.17
C SER A 130 -12.85 -3.23 19.69
N CYS A 131 -11.79 -2.49 19.35
CA CYS A 131 -11.60 -1.08 19.73
C CYS A 131 -11.80 -0.13 18.54
N HIS A 132 -11.43 -0.55 17.32
CA HIS A 132 -11.38 0.26 16.11
C HIS A 132 -12.46 -0.10 15.09
N ALA A 133 -13.61 -0.62 15.52
CA ALA A 133 -14.70 -1.02 14.62
C ALA A 133 -15.12 0.11 13.65
N GLN A 134 -15.07 1.37 14.11
CA GLN A 134 -15.41 2.53 13.27
C GLN A 134 -14.32 2.88 12.26
N ASP A 135 -13.04 2.73 12.63
CA ASP A 135 -11.90 3.00 11.74
C ASP A 135 -11.67 1.85 10.75
N MET A 136 -12.17 0.65 11.04
CA MET A 136 -11.95 -0.57 10.27
C MET A 136 -13.17 -1.01 9.43
N LYS A 137 -14.12 -0.10 9.14
CA LYS A 137 -15.37 -0.42 8.41
C LYS A 137 -15.14 -1.11 7.06
N GLY A 138 -14.11 -0.69 6.32
CA GLY A 138 -13.77 -1.27 5.01
C GLY A 138 -13.12 -2.66 5.08
N LEU A 139 -12.69 -3.08 6.27
CA LEU A 139 -12.10 -4.39 6.51
C LEU A 139 -13.14 -5.48 6.78
N SER A 140 -14.41 -5.16 7.02
CA SER A 140 -15.46 -6.17 7.25
C SER A 140 -15.60 -7.18 6.10
N ASN A 141 -15.19 -6.81 4.87
CA ASN A 141 -15.10 -7.70 3.71
C ASN A 141 -13.76 -8.47 3.58
N TYR A 142 -12.72 -8.07 4.33
CA TYR A 142 -11.34 -8.60 4.31
C TYR A 142 -11.00 -9.48 5.53
N THR A 143 -11.72 -9.33 6.63
CA THR A 143 -11.41 -9.88 7.96
C THR A 143 -11.48 -11.39 8.07
N GLU A 144 -12.18 -12.07 7.16
CA GLU A 144 -12.45 -13.49 7.35
C GLU A 144 -11.26 -14.41 7.04
N GLN A 145 -10.22 -13.97 6.31
CA GLN A 145 -9.13 -14.90 5.94
C GLN A 145 -7.69 -14.36 5.91
N ASN A 146 -7.42 -13.05 5.76
CA ASN A 146 -6.05 -12.60 5.43
C ASN A 146 -5.64 -11.21 5.97
N PHE A 147 -6.16 -10.77 7.13
CA PHE A 147 -5.63 -9.55 7.72
C PHE A 147 -4.16 -9.69 8.08
N SER A 148 -3.38 -8.65 7.77
CA SER A 148 -2.00 -8.53 8.20
C SER A 148 -1.75 -7.10 8.65
N PHE A 149 -1.09 -6.95 9.80
CA PHE A 149 -0.54 -5.66 10.22
C PHE A 149 0.66 -5.23 9.35
N MET A 150 1.14 -6.10 8.45
CA MET A 150 2.15 -5.76 7.46
C MET A 150 1.44 -5.31 6.18
N ALA A 151 1.40 -3.99 5.95
CA ALA A 151 0.97 -3.46 4.67
C ALA A 151 2.00 -3.84 3.60
N VAL A 152 1.53 -4.37 2.47
CA VAL A 152 2.38 -4.65 1.30
C VAL A 152 3.04 -3.36 0.78
N GLY A 153 4.07 -3.49 -0.08
CA GLY A 153 4.67 -2.31 -0.72
C GLY A 153 3.65 -1.49 -1.52
N TYR A 154 3.84 -0.17 -1.59
CA TYR A 154 2.95 0.79 -2.22
C TYR A 154 2.64 0.45 -3.68
N ARG A 155 3.64 0.01 -4.45
CA ARG A 155 3.43 -0.44 -5.83
C ARG A 155 2.47 -1.62 -5.91
N GLN A 156 2.60 -2.57 -4.98
CA GLN A 156 1.70 -3.71 -4.90
C GLN A 156 0.30 -3.29 -4.43
N ALA A 157 0.17 -2.31 -3.53
CA ALA A 157 -1.14 -1.78 -3.15
C ALA A 157 -1.87 -1.13 -4.35
N MET A 158 -1.17 -0.29 -5.11
CA MET A 158 -1.72 0.39 -6.28
C MET A 158 -2.08 -0.59 -7.40
N HIS A 159 -1.15 -1.44 -7.82
CA HIS A 159 -1.42 -2.44 -8.85
C HIS A 159 -2.31 -3.59 -8.34
N GLY A 160 -2.36 -3.84 -7.04
CA GLY A 160 -3.27 -4.79 -6.44
C GLY A 160 -4.72 -4.32 -6.49
N GLN A 161 -4.98 -3.04 -6.20
CA GLN A 161 -6.32 -2.49 -6.14
C GLN A 161 -6.79 -1.91 -7.48
N CYS A 162 -6.09 -0.90 -8.00
CA CYS A 162 -6.50 -0.14 -9.18
C CYS A 162 -6.56 -1.03 -10.42
N LEU A 163 -5.47 -1.75 -10.71
CA LEU A 163 -5.37 -2.59 -11.89
C LEU A 163 -6.33 -3.77 -11.84
N THR A 164 -6.53 -4.39 -10.67
CA THR A 164 -7.51 -5.48 -10.51
C THR A 164 -8.93 -5.01 -10.82
N CYS A 165 -9.35 -3.88 -10.26
CA CYS A 165 -10.67 -3.32 -10.52
C CYS A 165 -10.83 -2.96 -12.01
N HIS A 166 -9.85 -2.27 -12.59
CA HIS A 166 -9.93 -1.83 -13.97
C HIS A 166 -9.84 -2.97 -14.98
N ARG A 167 -9.12 -4.07 -14.68
CA ARG A 167 -9.11 -5.28 -15.52
C ARG A 167 -10.44 -6.02 -15.48
N LYS A 168 -11.12 -6.06 -14.33
CA LYS A 168 -12.50 -6.59 -14.26
C LYS A 168 -13.43 -5.79 -15.17
N LEU A 169 -13.38 -4.46 -15.09
CA LEU A 169 -14.15 -3.58 -15.98
C LEU A 169 -13.78 -3.77 -17.46
N GLY A 170 -12.48 -3.91 -17.76
CA GLY A 170 -12.00 -4.14 -19.13
C GLY A 170 -12.49 -5.47 -19.70
N LYS A 171 -12.57 -6.52 -18.87
CA LYS A 171 -13.15 -7.81 -19.24
C LYS A 171 -14.65 -7.70 -19.49
N GLU A 172 -15.39 -7.00 -18.63
CA GLU A 172 -16.84 -6.76 -18.79
C GLU A 172 -17.15 -5.98 -20.08
N LYS A 173 -16.26 -5.07 -20.47
CA LYS A 173 -16.37 -4.28 -21.70
C LYS A 173 -15.76 -4.93 -22.93
N ASN A 174 -15.15 -6.11 -22.79
CA ASN A 174 -14.41 -6.79 -23.86
C ASN A 174 -13.33 -5.92 -24.54
N CYS A 175 -12.66 -5.03 -23.79
CA CYS A 175 -11.65 -4.10 -24.33
C CYS A 175 -10.20 -4.49 -24.00
N MET A 176 -9.95 -5.64 -23.37
CA MET A 176 -8.63 -5.97 -22.78
C MET A 176 -7.44 -5.87 -23.76
N THR A 177 -7.69 -6.01 -25.07
CA THR A 177 -6.69 -5.90 -26.13
C THR A 177 -6.49 -4.47 -26.66
N GLU A 178 -7.36 -3.52 -26.28
CA GLU A 178 -7.35 -2.13 -26.74
C GLU A 178 -6.45 -1.26 -25.86
N ALA A 179 -5.59 -0.45 -26.47
CA ALA A 179 -4.60 0.35 -25.74
C ALA A 179 -5.23 1.36 -24.75
N ASP A 180 -6.44 1.84 -25.03
CA ASP A 180 -7.20 2.78 -24.21
C ASP A 180 -8.16 2.10 -23.22
N CYS A 181 -8.10 0.77 -23.08
CA CYS A 181 -8.85 0.06 -22.07
C CYS A 181 -8.33 0.37 -20.66
N THR A 182 -9.23 0.60 -19.71
CA THR A 182 -8.90 1.03 -18.34
C THR A 182 -7.95 0.09 -17.61
N GLY A 183 -7.94 -1.19 -17.97
CA GLY A 183 -7.10 -2.24 -17.39
C GLY A 183 -5.69 -2.33 -17.94
N ASN A 184 -5.29 -1.45 -18.87
CA ASN A 184 -3.97 -1.44 -19.49
C ASN A 184 -3.05 -0.39 -18.87
N CYS A 185 -1.74 -0.69 -18.83
CA CYS A 185 -0.74 0.15 -18.18
C CYS A 185 -0.73 1.57 -18.76
N GLN A 186 -0.85 1.69 -20.09
CA GLN A 186 -0.82 2.96 -20.81
C GLN A 186 -2.05 3.84 -20.54
N PHE A 187 -3.16 3.26 -20.09
CA PHE A 187 -4.32 4.05 -19.70
C PHE A 187 -4.03 4.88 -18.44
N CYS A 188 -3.40 4.25 -17.44
CA CYS A 188 -3.04 4.92 -16.19
C CYS A 188 -1.72 5.72 -16.31
N HIS A 189 -0.75 5.16 -17.03
CA HIS A 189 0.58 5.74 -17.29
C HIS A 189 0.71 6.09 -18.77
N PRO A 190 0.02 7.15 -19.26
CA PRO A 190 0.08 7.52 -20.66
C PRO A 190 1.51 7.92 -21.04
N LEU A 191 2.06 7.21 -22.04
CA LEU A 191 3.27 7.61 -22.72
C LEU A 191 2.94 8.85 -23.57
N ARG A 192 3.63 9.98 -23.40
CA ARG A 192 3.62 11.03 -24.44
C ARG A 192 4.83 10.87 -25.37
N PRO A 193 4.81 11.47 -26.57
CA PRO A 193 5.97 11.58 -27.45
C PRO A 193 7.14 12.38 -26.85
N ASP A 194 6.90 13.20 -25.83
CA ASP A 194 7.83 14.17 -25.22
C ASP A 194 8.10 13.94 -23.72
N GLY A 195 7.58 12.86 -23.11
CA GLY A 195 7.76 12.55 -21.68
C GLY A 195 6.44 12.36 -20.93
N PRO A 196 6.43 12.17 -19.60
CA PRO A 196 5.23 11.77 -18.88
C PRO A 196 4.25 12.91 -18.64
N SER A 197 2.96 12.66 -18.83
CA SER A 197 1.88 13.61 -18.57
C SER A 197 1.46 13.60 -17.09
N ILE A 198 1.59 14.74 -16.41
CA ILE A 198 0.93 15.00 -15.12
C ILE A 198 -0.57 15.30 -15.25
N TYR A 199 -1.14 15.32 -16.45
CA TYR A 199 -2.57 15.56 -16.69
C TYR A 199 -3.13 14.50 -17.66
N GLY A 200 -3.74 13.45 -17.08
CA GLY A 200 -4.62 12.53 -17.82
C GLY A 200 -6.00 13.15 -18.05
N ARG A 201 -6.67 12.72 -19.12
CA ARG A 201 -8.00 13.16 -19.58
C ARG A 201 -9.06 13.23 -18.47
#